data_AF-A0A829W2R7-F1
#
_entry.id   AF-A0A829W2R7-F1
#
_cell.length_a   1.000
_cell.length_b   1.000
_cell.length_c   1.000
_cell.angle_alpha   90.00
_cell.angle_beta   90.00
_cell.angle_gamma   90.00
#
_symmetry.space_group_name_H-M   'P 1'
#
loop_
_entity.id
_entity.type
_entity.pdbx_description
1 polymer ?
#
loop_
_entity_poly.entity_id
_entity_poly.type
_entity_poly.pdbx_seq_one_letter_code
_entity_poly.pdbx_strand_id
1 'polypeptide(L)'
;MRAEEESVINVLKKIIRVGTVQTYYPDKNAARVKFDDKGGIISAPLKVIRRPRSIVPGRSDQEGGKTAIAEGHSHAAYVTDWVPQVNDMVVCIYVPGGDGDGFILGKVM
;
A
#
# COMPACT_ATOMS: atom_id res chain seq x y z
N MET A 1 -0.25 6.50 -35.00
CA MET A 1 0.58 5.37 -34.52
C MET A 1 1.67 5.82 -33.54
N ARG A 2 2.86 6.30 -33.95
CA ARG A 2 3.94 6.65 -32.98
C ARG A 2 3.59 7.75 -31.96
N ALA A 3 2.91 8.81 -32.39
CA ALA A 3 2.54 9.93 -31.50
C ALA A 3 1.49 9.55 -30.44
N GLU A 4 0.58 8.63 -30.77
CA GLU A 4 -0.44 8.15 -29.84
C GLU A 4 0.18 7.22 -28.78
N GLU A 5 1.10 6.35 -29.19
CA GLU A 5 1.85 5.48 -28.28
C GLU A 5 2.67 6.28 -27.26
N GLU A 6 3.39 7.32 -27.71
CA GLU A 6 4.13 8.21 -26.81
C GLU A 6 3.21 8.94 -25.83
N SER A 7 2.04 9.38 -26.30
CA SER A 7 1.02 10.01 -25.45
C SER A 7 0.54 9.06 -24.35
N VAL A 8 0.19 7.82 -24.70
CA VAL A 8 -0.26 6.80 -23.74
C VAL A 8 0.82 6.49 -22.71
N ILE A 9 2.07 6.30 -23.14
CA ILE A 9 3.20 6.03 -22.24
C ILE A 9 3.40 7.19 -21.26
N ASN A 10 3.27 8.43 -21.71
CA ASN A 10 3.40 9.60 -20.84
C ASN A 10 2.28 9.69 -19.80
N VAL A 11 1.07 9.25 -20.14
CA VAL A 11 -0.05 9.15 -19.18
C VAL A 11 0.24 8.04 -18.16
N LEU A 12 0.69 6.86 -18.60
CA LEU A 12 1.01 5.74 -17.71
C LEU A 12 2.09 6.10 -16.67
N LYS A 13 3.15 6.80 -17.09
CA LYS A 13 4.22 7.31 -16.22
C LYS A 13 3.75 8.30 -15.15
N LYS A 14 2.57 8.90 -15.32
CA LYS A 14 1.95 9.81 -14.34
C LYS A 14 1.02 9.07 -13.39
N ILE A 15 0.39 7.98 -13.84
CA ILE A 15 -0.57 7.16 -13.10
C ILE A 15 0.15 6.17 -12.16
N ILE A 16 1.08 5.38 -12.69
CA ILE A 16 1.76 4.33 -11.92
C ILE A 16 3.08 4.89 -11.42
N ARG A 17 3.28 4.89 -10.11
CA ARG A 17 4.49 5.41 -9.47
C ARG A 17 5.03 4.42 -8.45
N VAL A 18 6.35 4.36 -8.32
CA VAL A 18 7.03 3.60 -7.26
C VAL A 18 7.78 4.59 -6.39
N GLY A 19 7.68 4.44 -5.08
CA GLY A 19 8.36 5.32 -4.15
C GLY A 19 8.55 4.71 -2.77
N THR A 20 9.21 5.46 -1.90
CA THR A 20 9.60 5.01 -0.57
C THR A 20 8.75 5.69 0.50
N VAL A 21 8.18 4.91 1.41
CA VAL A 21 7.36 5.42 2.51
C VAL A 21 8.21 6.25 3.46
N GLN A 22 7.79 7.48 3.73
CA GLN A 22 8.46 8.41 4.65
C GLN A 22 7.75 8.48 6.00
N THR A 23 6.43 8.37 6.00
CA THR A 23 5.62 8.46 7.23
C THR A 23 4.34 7.67 7.04
N TYR A 24 3.91 6.93 8.07
CA TYR A 24 2.62 6.27 8.12
C TYR A 24 1.76 6.89 9.24
N TYR A 25 0.48 7.11 8.94
CA TYR A 25 -0.54 7.64 9.85
C TYR A 25 -1.58 6.56 10.14
N PRO A 26 -1.46 5.82 11.26
CA PRO A 26 -2.35 4.70 11.57
C PRO A 26 -3.82 5.11 11.68
N ASP A 27 -4.08 6.28 12.28
CA ASP A 27 -5.41 6.88 12.46
C ASP A 27 -6.11 7.20 11.13
N LYS A 28 -5.33 7.52 10.10
CA LYS A 28 -5.84 7.92 8.78
C LYS A 28 -5.77 6.80 7.75
N ASN A 29 -5.15 5.68 8.08
CA ASN A 29 -4.80 4.61 7.15
C ASN A 29 -4.14 5.17 5.87
N ALA A 30 -3.14 6.04 6.05
CA ALA A 30 -2.50 6.80 4.99
C ALA A 30 -0.99 6.92 5.21
N ALA A 31 -0.23 7.07 4.13
CA ALA A 31 1.22 7.28 4.20
C ALA A 31 1.70 8.37 3.23
N ARG A 32 2.79 9.03 3.58
CA ARG A 32 3.53 9.91 2.67
C ARG A 32 4.61 9.10 1.98
N VAL A 33 4.73 9.25 0.68
CA VAL A 33 5.67 8.52 -0.16
C VAL A 33 6.58 9.52 -0.87
N LYS A 34 7.88 9.26 -0.84
CA LYS A 34 8.89 10.00 -1.60
C LYS A 34 9.07 9.34 -2.96
N PHE A 35 8.99 10.16 -4.01
CA PHE A 35 9.17 9.72 -5.40
C PHE A 35 10.48 10.28 -5.95
N ASP A 36 11.54 9.47 -5.89
CA ASP A 36 12.86 9.89 -6.36
C ASP A 36 12.88 10.16 -7.88
N ASP A 37 12.07 9.43 -8.65
CA ASP A 37 11.90 9.63 -10.10
C ASP A 37 11.22 10.96 -10.48
N LYS A 38 10.63 11.66 -9.50
CA LYS A 38 9.96 12.95 -9.66
C LYS A 38 10.71 14.08 -8.94
N GLY A 39 12.04 13.98 -8.84
CA GLY A 39 12.87 14.98 -8.17
C GLY A 39 12.79 14.92 -6.65
N GLY A 40 12.42 13.76 -6.09
CA GLY A 40 12.39 13.53 -4.65
C GLY A 40 11.20 14.18 -3.93
N ILE A 41 10.14 14.55 -4.67
CA ILE A 41 8.92 15.12 -4.06
C ILE A 41 8.30 14.13 -3.07
N ILE A 42 7.73 14.68 -1.99
CA ILE A 42 7.00 13.92 -0.98
C ILE A 42 5.52 14.18 -1.17
N SER A 43 4.74 13.12 -1.30
CA SER A 43 3.29 13.21 -1.49
C SER A 43 2.56 13.85 -0.30
N ALA A 44 1.31 14.26 -0.54
CA ALA A 44 0.30 14.34 0.51
C ALA A 44 0.01 12.92 1.08
N PRO A 45 -0.67 12.79 2.23
CA PRO A 45 -1.02 11.48 2.78
C PRO A 45 -1.90 10.67 1.81
N LEU A 46 -1.34 9.62 1.22
CA LEU A 46 -2.03 8.73 0.27
C LEU A 46 -2.71 7.61 1.04
N LYS A 47 -3.97 7.34 0.71
CA LYS A 47 -4.74 6.26 1.35
C LYS A 47 -4.22 4.90 0.92
N VAL A 48 -4.15 3.97 1.86
CA VAL A 48 -3.79 2.57 1.57
C VAL A 48 -5.05 1.82 1.13
N ILE A 49 -5.03 1.18 -0.04
CA ILE A 49 -6.17 0.40 -0.53
C ILE A 49 -6.45 -0.78 0.41
N ARG A 50 -7.73 -1.14 0.53
CA ARG A 50 -8.23 -2.23 1.38
C ARG A 50 -7.45 -3.53 1.14
N ARG A 51 -6.97 -4.12 2.23
CA ARG A 51 -5.96 -5.17 2.26
C ARG A 51 -6.55 -6.57 2.13
N PRO A 52 -5.82 -7.54 1.56
CA PRO A 52 -6.05 -8.94 1.88
C PRO A 52 -5.72 -9.17 3.37
N ARG A 53 -6.60 -9.86 4.07
CA ARG A 53 -6.38 -10.22 5.48
C ARG A 53 -5.47 -11.45 5.54
N SER A 54 -4.38 -11.36 6.31
CA SER A 54 -3.49 -12.50 6.53
C SER A 54 -3.92 -13.27 7.78
N ILE A 55 -3.93 -14.60 7.72
CA ILE A 55 -4.18 -15.46 8.88
C ILE A 55 -2.82 -15.98 9.35
N VAL A 56 -2.40 -15.60 10.55
CA VAL A 56 -1.12 -15.99 11.13
C VAL A 56 -1.32 -16.96 12.31
N PRO A 57 -0.57 -18.07 12.38
CA PRO A 57 -0.76 -19.12 13.41
C PRO A 57 0.00 -18.83 14.72
N GLY A 58 0.73 -17.73 14.81
CA GLY A 58 1.70 -17.46 15.88
C GLY A 58 1.27 -16.38 16.87
N ARG A 59 1.58 -16.59 18.15
CA ARG A 59 1.37 -15.65 19.26
C ARG A 59 2.22 -14.36 19.15
N SER A 60 3.17 -14.26 18.21
CA SER A 60 3.97 -13.05 18.00
C SER A 60 3.27 -11.97 17.15
N ASP A 61 2.18 -12.31 16.45
CA ASP A 61 1.65 -11.51 15.33
C ASP A 61 0.19 -11.05 15.61
N GLN A 62 -0.07 -10.51 16.81
CA GLN A 62 -1.38 -10.58 17.52
C GLN A 62 -2.53 -9.63 17.12
N GLU A 63 -2.49 -8.87 16.03
CA GLU A 63 -3.61 -7.97 15.72
C GLU A 63 -4.71 -8.65 14.88
N GLY A 64 -5.64 -9.42 15.48
CA GLY A 64 -6.82 -9.91 14.75
C GLY A 64 -7.76 -10.94 15.43
N GLY A 65 -8.89 -11.24 14.76
CA GLY A 65 -10.00 -12.09 15.25
C GLY A 65 -9.78 -13.61 15.10
N LYS A 66 -10.41 -14.41 15.99
CA LYS A 66 -10.13 -15.84 16.23
C LYS A 66 -11.11 -16.80 15.51
N THR A 67 -10.66 -18.03 15.18
CA THR A 67 -11.46 -19.13 14.57
C THR A 67 -12.10 -20.08 15.61
N ALA A 68 -13.09 -20.89 15.19
CA ALA A 68 -13.90 -21.80 16.03
C ALA A 68 -13.25 -23.18 16.31
N ILE A 69 -13.70 -23.87 17.37
CA ILE A 69 -13.14 -25.11 17.95
C ILE A 69 -13.69 -26.37 17.25
N ALA A 70 -12.83 -27.35 16.93
CA ALA A 70 -13.19 -28.74 16.63
C ALA A 70 -12.19 -29.70 17.31
N GLU A 71 -12.67 -30.85 17.80
CA GLU A 71 -11.86 -31.95 18.39
C GLU A 71 -11.05 -31.63 19.67
N GLY A 72 -11.62 -30.85 20.60
CA GLY A 72 -11.13 -30.78 21.98
C GLY A 72 -9.79 -30.05 22.19
N HIS A 73 -9.16 -29.53 21.13
CA HIS A 73 -8.03 -28.61 21.22
C HIS A 73 -8.27 -27.40 20.31
N SER A 74 -7.70 -26.25 20.68
CA SER A 74 -7.87 -24.99 19.95
C SER A 74 -6.53 -24.49 19.40
N HIS A 75 -6.56 -24.01 18.18
CA HIS A 75 -5.46 -23.27 17.58
C HIS A 75 -5.82 -21.79 17.57
N ALA A 76 -4.99 -20.95 18.19
CA ALA A 76 -5.12 -19.51 18.04
C ALA A 76 -4.60 -19.11 16.66
N ALA A 77 -5.47 -18.56 15.82
CA ALA A 77 -5.11 -17.87 14.61
C ALA A 77 -5.48 -16.40 14.75
N TYR A 78 -4.63 -15.51 14.23
CA TYR A 78 -4.83 -14.07 14.25
C TYR A 78 -4.97 -13.55 12.83
N VAL A 79 -5.76 -12.49 12.66
CA VAL A 79 -6.06 -11.92 11.35
C VAL A 79 -5.50 -10.51 11.24
N THR A 80 -4.28 -10.37 10.71
CA THR A 80 -3.59 -9.08 10.61
C THR A 80 -3.81 -8.39 9.27
N ASP A 81 -3.73 -7.06 9.31
CA ASP A 81 -3.72 -6.19 8.14
C ASP A 81 -2.26 -5.78 7.82
N TRP A 82 -1.83 -5.91 6.57
CA TRP A 82 -0.52 -5.39 6.16
C TRP A 82 -0.52 -3.86 6.14
N VAL A 83 0.30 -3.19 6.95
CA VAL A 83 0.45 -1.72 6.91
C VAL A 83 1.84 -1.30 6.41
N PRO A 84 1.95 -0.23 5.59
CA PRO A 84 3.25 0.22 5.09
C PRO A 84 4.14 0.72 6.23
N GLN A 85 5.39 0.26 6.24
CA GLN A 85 6.42 0.70 7.18
C GLN A 85 7.26 1.83 6.57
N VAL A 86 7.86 2.67 7.43
CA VAL A 86 8.85 3.64 6.97
C VAL A 86 10.01 2.91 6.28
N ASN A 87 10.44 3.44 5.14
CA ASN A 87 11.41 2.84 4.21
C ASN A 87 10.90 1.68 3.34
N ASP A 88 9.64 1.24 3.46
CA ASP A 88 9.08 0.29 2.51
C ASP A 88 9.01 0.92 1.11
N MET A 89 9.37 0.14 0.09
CA MET A 89 9.13 0.51 -1.30
C MET A 89 7.71 0.09 -1.70
N VAL A 90 6.91 1.03 -2.19
CA VAL A 90 5.49 0.83 -2.50
C VAL A 90 5.13 1.26 -3.92
N VAL A 91 4.12 0.58 -4.49
CA VAL A 91 3.47 1.02 -5.73
C VAL A 91 2.27 1.91 -5.38
N CYS A 92 2.20 3.05 -6.06
CA CYS A 92 1.10 4.00 -5.96
C CYS A 92 0.39 4.14 -7.31
N ILE A 93 -0.93 4.30 -7.26
CA ILE A 93 -1.75 4.65 -8.42
C ILE A 93 -2.34 6.04 -8.24
N TYR A 94 -2.31 6.85 -9.30
CA TYR A 94 -2.82 8.21 -9.33
C TYR A 94 -3.90 8.37 -10.39
N VAL A 95 -4.93 9.16 -10.09
CA VAL A 95 -5.93 9.54 -11.09
C VAL A 95 -5.28 10.45 -12.15
N PRO A 96 -5.50 10.21 -13.45
CA PRO A 96 -5.04 11.12 -14.49
C PRO A 96 -5.80 12.44 -14.38
N GLY A 97 -5.10 13.54 -14.10
CA GLY A 97 -5.73 14.86 -13.91
C GLY A 97 -4.89 15.89 -13.17
N GLY A 98 -3.83 15.48 -12.46
CA GLY A 98 -2.84 16.40 -11.87
C GLY A 98 -3.16 16.90 -10.47
N ASP A 99 -4.44 17.01 -10.10
CA ASP A 99 -4.88 17.75 -8.90
C ASP A 99 -5.16 16.90 -7.64
N GLY A 100 -4.63 15.67 -7.59
CA GLY A 100 -4.50 14.96 -6.32
C GLY A 100 -5.71 14.10 -5.97
N ASP A 101 -5.54 12.80 -6.17
CA ASP A 101 -5.51 11.86 -5.06
C ASP A 101 -4.86 10.58 -5.59
N GLY A 102 -4.00 9.99 -4.76
CA GLY A 102 -3.28 8.77 -5.08
C GLY A 102 -3.50 7.74 -3.98
N PHE A 103 -3.36 6.48 -4.35
CA PHE A 103 -3.55 5.36 -3.44
C PHE A 103 -2.31 4.49 -3.42
N ILE A 104 -1.95 4.00 -2.25
CA ILE A 104 -0.90 2.99 -2.08
C ILE A 104 -1.56 1.63 -2.31
N LEU A 105 -1.04 0.87 -3.28
CA LEU A 105 -1.52 -0.47 -3.61
C LEU A 105 -0.92 -1.53 -2.68
N GLY A 106 0.38 -1.44 -2.44
CA GLY A 106 1.11 -2.48 -1.72
C GLY A 106 2.62 -2.27 -1.70
N LYS A 107 3.29 -3.06 -0.86
CA LYS A 107 4.76 -3.20 -0.80
C LYS A 107 5.29 -3.98 -2.00
N VAL A 108 6.45 -3.58 -2.50
CA VAL A 108 7.20 -4.28 -3.56
C VAL A 108 8.39 -5.03 -2.99
N MET A 109 9.12 -4.40 -2.07
CA MET A 109 10.36 -4.89 -1.44
C MET A 109 10.39 -4.49 0.02
#